data_AF-A0A800FHM0-F1
#
_entry.id   AF-A0A800FHM0-F1
#
_cell.length_a   1.000
_cell.length_b   1.000
_cell.length_c   1.000
_cell.angle_alpha   90.00
_cell.angle_beta   90.00
_cell.angle_gamma   90.00
#
_symmetry.space_group_name_H-M   'P 1'
#
loop_
_entity.id
_entity.type
_entity.pdbx_description
1 polymer ?
#
loop_
_entity_poly.entity_id
_entity_poly.type
_entity_poly.pdbx_seq_one_letter_code
_entity_poly.pdbx_strand_id
1 'polypeptide(L)'
;LLRITAEILAQKNGDELFIDKVLDKAGQKGTGSWSVTSAMGFGVPSSTISEALMARYLSGIKDERLRAEKKYNLPRKTFSGDKQKFINSVRDGYRGARIINHAIGFYLLREARSVHEWQAGLPEIARIWTKGCIIQSRLMVELVGILESDDSVLLHDDIVGHLQSSTPDLKQLVAAGLDAGYALPVFSAALNYYLGYTQGQSPANLIQAQRNHFGNHPFERID
;
A
#
# COMPACT_ATOMS: atom_id res chain seq x y z
N LEU A 1 4.10 11.27 -10.10
CA LEU A 1 3.56 10.00 -10.65
C LEU A 1 2.18 10.16 -11.30
N LEU A 2 1.13 10.63 -10.61
CA LEU A 2 -0.21 10.77 -11.23
C LEU A 2 -0.23 11.56 -12.55
N ARG A 3 0.53 12.68 -12.63
CA ARG A 3 0.67 13.46 -13.87
C ARG A 3 1.19 12.61 -15.03
N ILE A 4 2.31 11.92 -14.85
CA ILE A 4 2.89 11.09 -15.91
C ILE A 4 1.98 9.89 -16.26
N THR A 5 1.20 9.38 -15.31
CA THR A 5 0.19 8.36 -15.60
C THR A 5 -0.88 8.89 -16.55
N ALA A 6 -1.40 10.10 -16.32
CA ALA A 6 -2.37 10.73 -17.21
C ALA A 6 -1.78 10.99 -18.62
N GLU A 7 -0.53 11.46 -18.69
CA GLU A 7 0.20 11.66 -19.95
C GLU A 7 0.38 10.35 -20.73
N ILE A 8 0.79 9.26 -20.05
CA ILE A 8 0.97 7.93 -20.67
C ILE A 8 -0.35 7.36 -21.19
N LEU A 9 -1.44 7.49 -20.42
CA LEU A 9 -2.76 6.99 -20.83
C LEU A 9 -3.34 7.75 -22.04
N ALA A 10 -2.86 8.96 -22.32
CA ALA A 10 -3.24 9.74 -23.49
C ALA A 10 -2.32 9.53 -24.70
N GLN A 11 -1.18 8.86 -24.53
CA GLN A 11 -0.20 8.65 -25.59
C GLN A 11 -0.72 7.65 -26.63
N LYS A 12 -0.53 7.96 -27.91
CA LYS A 12 -0.86 7.07 -29.05
C LYS A 12 0.38 6.41 -29.64
N ASN A 13 0.19 5.26 -30.27
CA ASN A 13 1.15 4.57 -31.12
C ASN A 13 0.44 4.15 -32.42
N GLY A 14 0.46 5.01 -33.44
CA GLY A 14 -0.42 4.90 -34.60
C GLY A 14 -1.88 5.15 -34.22
N ASP A 15 -2.76 4.25 -34.61
CA ASP A 15 -4.21 4.31 -34.33
C ASP A 15 -4.59 3.75 -32.95
N GLU A 16 -3.67 3.08 -32.26
CA GLU A 16 -3.90 2.47 -30.95
C GLU A 16 -3.30 3.29 -29.80
N LEU A 17 -3.77 3.05 -28.57
CA LEU A 17 -3.17 3.63 -27.37
C LEU A 17 -1.83 2.97 -27.09
N PHE A 18 -0.82 3.79 -26.73
CA PHE A 18 0.52 3.29 -26.42
C PHE A 18 0.50 2.25 -25.30
N ILE A 19 -0.34 2.46 -24.27
CA ILE A 19 -0.41 1.58 -23.10
C ILE A 19 -0.80 0.14 -23.46
N ASP A 20 -1.64 -0.06 -24.48
CA ASP A 20 -2.11 -1.39 -24.91
C ASP A 20 -1.02 -2.19 -25.62
N LYS A 21 0.06 -1.54 -26.07
CA LYS A 21 1.25 -2.17 -26.65
C LYS A 21 2.33 -2.51 -25.62
N VAL A 22 2.20 -2.04 -24.38
CA VAL A 22 3.20 -2.29 -23.33
C VAL A 22 2.97 -3.67 -22.73
N LEU A 23 3.99 -4.53 -22.79
CA LEU A 23 3.95 -5.84 -22.15
C LEU A 23 3.78 -5.70 -20.62
N ASP A 24 2.78 -6.37 -20.06
CA ASP A 24 2.45 -6.40 -18.63
C ASP A 24 3.42 -7.30 -17.82
N LYS A 25 4.72 -7.07 -17.97
CA LYS A 25 5.80 -7.78 -17.29
C LYS A 25 6.77 -6.77 -16.68
N ALA A 26 6.50 -6.39 -15.43
CA ALA A 26 7.28 -5.37 -14.75
C ALA A 26 8.67 -5.89 -14.33
N GLY A 27 9.71 -5.18 -14.74
CA GLY A 27 11.06 -5.37 -14.23
C GLY A 27 11.27 -4.75 -12.85
N GLN A 28 12.38 -5.11 -12.20
CA GLN A 28 12.87 -4.45 -11.01
C GLN A 28 14.40 -4.47 -10.93
N LYS A 29 15.00 -3.50 -10.24
CA LYS A 29 16.46 -3.38 -10.05
C LYS A 29 16.92 -3.76 -8.63
N GLY A 30 16.06 -4.36 -7.81
CA GLY A 30 16.38 -4.85 -6.46
C GLY A 30 16.12 -3.88 -5.31
N THR A 31 16.01 -2.57 -5.54
CA THR A 31 15.75 -1.60 -4.46
C THR A 31 14.43 -1.84 -3.73
N GLY A 32 13.40 -2.31 -4.44
CA GLY A 32 12.11 -2.69 -3.84
C GLY A 32 12.25 -3.88 -2.88
N SER A 33 13.01 -4.92 -3.28
CA SER A 33 13.29 -6.06 -2.39
C SER A 33 14.10 -5.65 -1.17
N TRP A 34 15.06 -4.73 -1.30
CA TRP A 34 15.84 -4.25 -0.15
C TRP A 34 14.96 -3.60 0.91
N SER A 35 14.01 -2.74 0.51
CA SER A 35 13.06 -2.12 1.45
C SER A 35 12.21 -3.16 2.19
N VAL A 36 11.75 -4.20 1.49
CA VAL A 36 10.96 -5.30 2.10
C VAL A 36 11.83 -6.12 3.05
N THR A 37 13.04 -6.48 2.66
CA THR A 37 13.98 -7.23 3.51
C THR A 37 14.35 -6.43 4.75
N SER A 38 14.62 -5.12 4.63
CA SER A 38 14.88 -4.25 5.78
C SER A 38 13.70 -4.22 6.74
N ALA A 39 12.46 -4.08 6.23
CA ALA A 39 11.28 -4.10 7.08
C ALA A 39 11.14 -5.41 7.86
N MET A 40 11.37 -6.55 7.21
CA MET A 40 11.38 -7.85 7.87
C MET A 40 12.48 -7.95 8.94
N GLY A 41 13.67 -7.43 8.64
CA GLY A 41 14.80 -7.40 9.58
C GLY A 41 14.52 -6.59 10.84
N PHE A 42 13.72 -5.53 10.73
CA PHE A 42 13.30 -4.70 11.87
C PHE A 42 11.97 -5.14 12.51
N GLY A 43 11.31 -6.19 12.00
CA GLY A 43 9.99 -6.61 12.49
C GLY A 43 8.86 -5.61 12.17
N VAL A 44 9.02 -4.77 11.14
CA VAL A 44 8.05 -3.73 10.77
C VAL A 44 7.01 -4.26 9.78
N PRO A 45 5.70 -4.13 10.06
CA PRO A 45 4.64 -4.44 9.11
C PRO A 45 4.68 -3.49 7.89
N SER A 46 5.22 -3.97 6.77
CA SER A 46 5.37 -3.18 5.52
C SER A 46 4.53 -3.75 4.37
N SER A 47 3.24 -3.95 4.64
CA SER A 47 2.34 -4.71 3.76
C SER A 47 2.20 -4.08 2.36
N THR A 48 2.05 -2.76 2.25
CA THR A 48 1.83 -2.09 0.96
C THR A 48 3.03 -2.14 0.04
N ILE A 49 4.25 -1.96 0.58
CA ILE A 49 5.50 -2.04 -0.19
C ILE A 49 5.76 -3.49 -0.62
N SER A 50 5.47 -4.43 0.28
CA SER A 50 5.59 -5.87 -0.01
C SER A 50 4.64 -6.30 -1.12
N GLU A 51 3.36 -5.92 -1.06
CA GLU A 51 2.39 -6.24 -2.11
C GLU A 51 2.71 -5.55 -3.44
N ALA A 52 3.27 -4.34 -3.41
CA ALA A 52 3.73 -3.67 -4.64
C ALA A 52 4.88 -4.46 -5.31
N LEU A 53 5.77 -5.07 -4.52
CA LEU A 53 6.83 -5.95 -5.02
C LEU A 53 6.26 -7.27 -5.53
N MET A 54 5.38 -7.92 -4.76
CA MET A 54 4.74 -9.19 -5.15
C MET A 54 3.93 -9.04 -6.44
N ALA A 55 3.23 -7.92 -6.63
CA ALA A 55 2.51 -7.64 -7.88
C ALA A 55 3.45 -7.59 -9.09
N ARG A 56 4.68 -7.09 -8.93
CA ARG A 56 5.70 -7.12 -10.00
C ARG A 56 6.16 -8.55 -10.27
N TYR A 57 6.44 -9.34 -9.24
CA TYR A 57 6.84 -10.74 -9.41
C TYR A 57 5.75 -11.56 -10.10
N LEU A 58 4.49 -11.38 -9.70
CA LEU A 58 3.34 -12.02 -10.33
C LEU A 58 3.20 -11.61 -11.81
N SER A 59 3.46 -10.35 -12.14
CA SER A 59 3.48 -9.91 -13.55
C SER A 59 4.57 -10.63 -14.37
N GLY A 60 5.68 -10.99 -13.72
CA GLY A 60 6.83 -11.71 -14.28
C GLY A 60 6.49 -13.07 -14.88
N ILE A 61 5.57 -13.82 -14.25
CA ILE A 61 5.16 -15.17 -14.65
C ILE A 61 4.05 -15.15 -15.73
N LYS A 62 4.21 -14.30 -16.75
CA LYS A 62 3.20 -14.04 -17.81
C LYS A 62 2.66 -15.31 -18.47
N ASP A 63 3.52 -16.24 -18.88
CA ASP A 63 3.10 -17.45 -19.61
C ASP A 63 2.25 -18.38 -18.74
N GLU A 64 2.56 -18.45 -17.44
CA GLU A 64 1.73 -19.16 -16.49
C GLU A 64 0.38 -18.48 -16.27
N ARG A 65 0.36 -17.14 -16.17
CA ARG A 65 -0.90 -16.37 -16.07
C ARG A 65 -1.80 -16.58 -17.29
N LEU A 66 -1.25 -16.62 -18.51
CA LEU A 66 -2.01 -16.90 -19.73
C LEU A 66 -2.59 -18.32 -19.74
N ARG A 67 -1.84 -19.31 -19.27
CA ARG A 67 -2.35 -20.70 -19.12
C ARG A 67 -3.44 -20.76 -18.05
N ALA A 68 -3.25 -20.07 -16.93
CA ALA A 68 -4.20 -20.02 -15.84
C ALA A 68 -5.51 -19.33 -16.25
N GLU A 69 -5.45 -18.22 -16.98
CA GLU A 69 -6.63 -17.50 -17.49
C GLU A 69 -7.52 -18.43 -18.34
N LYS A 70 -6.93 -19.17 -19.28
CA LYS A 70 -7.65 -20.14 -20.10
C LYS A 70 -8.26 -21.28 -19.28
N LYS A 71 -7.53 -21.76 -18.26
CA LYS A 71 -7.95 -22.91 -17.44
C LYS A 71 -9.06 -22.55 -16.44
N TYR A 72 -8.93 -21.42 -15.77
CA TYR A 72 -9.89 -20.98 -14.76
C TYR A 72 -11.09 -20.25 -15.37
N ASN A 73 -10.88 -19.51 -16.47
CA ASN A 73 -11.90 -18.70 -17.13
C ASN A 73 -12.79 -17.93 -16.12
N LEU A 74 -12.13 -17.27 -15.17
CA LEU A 74 -12.82 -16.65 -14.03
C LEU A 74 -13.79 -15.57 -14.55
N PRO A 75 -15.10 -15.68 -14.27
CA PRO A 75 -16.06 -14.67 -14.69
C PRO A 75 -15.76 -13.35 -13.99
N ARG A 76 -15.70 -12.26 -14.76
CA ARG A 76 -15.53 -10.91 -14.23
C ARG A 76 -16.84 -10.15 -14.38
N LYS A 77 -17.20 -9.38 -13.35
CA LYS A 77 -18.44 -8.59 -13.37
C LYS A 77 -18.21 -7.29 -14.13
N THR A 78 -19.13 -6.96 -15.02
CA THR A 78 -19.21 -5.61 -15.60
C THR A 78 -19.85 -4.67 -14.58
N PHE A 79 -19.22 -3.54 -14.34
CA PHE A 79 -19.76 -2.52 -13.45
C PHE A 79 -21.05 -1.92 -14.02
N SER A 80 -22.13 -1.98 -13.23
CA SER A 80 -23.48 -1.49 -13.61
C SER A 80 -23.98 -0.32 -12.76
N GLY A 81 -23.18 0.17 -11.80
CA GLY A 81 -23.54 1.27 -10.92
C GLY A 81 -23.32 2.66 -11.53
N ASP A 82 -23.47 3.69 -10.70
CA ASP A 82 -23.11 5.06 -11.06
C ASP A 82 -21.59 5.20 -11.21
N LYS A 83 -21.15 5.40 -12.46
CA LYS A 83 -19.74 5.53 -12.83
C LYS A 83 -19.10 6.75 -12.18
N GLN A 84 -19.79 7.90 -12.16
CA GLN A 84 -19.20 9.13 -11.64
C GLN A 84 -19.04 9.05 -10.13
N LYS A 85 -20.03 8.47 -9.44
CA LYS A 85 -19.92 8.18 -8.01
C LYS A 85 -18.75 7.23 -7.73
N PHE A 86 -18.60 6.16 -8.49
CA PHE A 86 -17.50 5.21 -8.30
C PHE A 86 -16.12 5.83 -8.60
N ILE A 87 -16.00 6.69 -9.61
CA ILE A 87 -14.77 7.44 -9.87
C ILE A 87 -14.37 8.31 -8.67
N ASN A 88 -15.35 8.95 -8.01
CA ASN A 88 -15.09 9.71 -6.79
C ASN A 88 -14.57 8.80 -5.66
N SER A 89 -15.19 7.62 -5.47
CA SER A 89 -14.71 6.63 -4.50
C SER A 89 -13.32 6.10 -4.83
N VAL A 90 -12.99 5.89 -6.11
CA VAL A 90 -11.62 5.52 -6.53
C VAL A 90 -10.63 6.62 -6.15
N ARG A 91 -10.97 7.90 -6.41
CA ARG A 91 -10.12 9.05 -6.07
C ARG A 91 -9.86 9.13 -4.57
N ASP A 92 -10.91 9.03 -3.76
CA ASP A 92 -10.81 9.26 -2.32
C ASP A 92 -10.25 8.03 -1.60
N GLY A 93 -10.62 6.82 -2.03
CA GLY A 93 -9.96 5.58 -1.60
C GLY A 93 -8.47 5.54 -1.95
N TYR A 94 -8.09 6.05 -3.13
CA TYR A 94 -6.67 6.21 -3.50
C TYR A 94 -5.92 7.16 -2.55
N ARG A 95 -6.53 8.29 -2.18
CA ARG A 95 -5.93 9.23 -1.23
C ARG A 95 -5.68 8.57 0.12
N GLY A 96 -6.67 7.84 0.66
CA GLY A 96 -6.54 7.10 1.92
C GLY A 96 -5.43 6.05 1.88
N ALA A 97 -5.44 5.18 0.87
CA ALA A 97 -4.40 4.15 0.71
C ALA A 97 -3.00 4.74 0.54
N ARG A 98 -2.88 5.89 -0.12
CA ARG A 98 -1.63 6.59 -0.31
C ARG A 98 -1.07 7.16 0.99
N ILE A 99 -1.91 7.72 1.85
CA ILE A 99 -1.52 8.19 3.19
C ILE A 99 -0.99 7.02 4.02
N ILE A 100 -1.75 5.92 4.08
CA ILE A 100 -1.35 4.70 4.80
C ILE A 100 0.01 4.19 4.31
N ASN A 101 0.21 4.13 3.00
CA ASN A 101 1.50 3.69 2.44
C ASN A 101 2.69 4.60 2.85
N HIS A 102 2.50 5.92 2.94
CA HIS A 102 3.56 6.81 3.41
C HIS A 102 3.80 6.63 4.92
N ALA A 103 2.74 6.49 5.71
CA ALA A 103 2.87 6.24 7.14
C ALA A 103 3.66 4.95 7.43
N ILE A 104 3.39 3.87 6.69
CA ILE A 104 4.17 2.61 6.75
C ILE A 104 5.65 2.85 6.42
N GLY A 105 5.92 3.60 5.35
CA GLY A 105 7.30 3.92 4.95
C GLY A 105 8.05 4.75 5.99
N PHE A 106 7.40 5.76 6.59
CA PHE A 106 8.01 6.57 7.63
C PHE A 106 8.15 5.82 8.95
N TYR A 107 7.25 4.89 9.27
CA TYR A 107 7.41 3.99 10.41
C TYR A 107 8.66 3.12 10.23
N LEU A 108 8.87 2.55 9.04
CA LEU A 108 10.09 1.80 8.72
C LEU A 108 11.37 2.65 8.91
N LEU A 109 11.35 3.91 8.45
CA LEU A 109 12.49 4.82 8.64
C LEU A 109 12.72 5.14 10.13
N ARG A 110 11.65 5.31 10.91
CA ARG A 110 11.75 5.54 12.35
C ARG A 110 12.41 4.36 13.06
N GLU A 111 11.99 3.13 12.76
CA GLU A 111 12.60 1.94 13.35
C GLU A 111 14.06 1.76 12.91
N ALA A 112 14.36 1.98 11.63
CA ALA A 112 15.74 1.95 11.14
C ALA A 112 16.63 2.99 11.84
N ARG A 113 16.12 4.20 12.09
CA ARG A 113 16.83 5.23 12.85
C ARG A 113 17.09 4.80 14.28
N SER A 114 16.11 4.18 14.95
CA SER A 114 16.26 3.70 16.32
C SER A 114 17.31 2.58 16.40
N VAL A 115 17.21 1.57 15.54
CA VAL A 115 18.14 0.42 15.52
C VAL A 115 19.57 0.82 15.17
N HIS A 116 19.76 1.81 14.29
CA HIS A 116 21.08 2.24 13.83
C HIS A 116 21.58 3.54 14.47
N GLU A 117 20.85 4.09 15.44
CA GLU A 117 21.16 5.34 16.13
C GLU A 117 21.39 6.54 15.17
N TRP A 118 20.67 6.56 14.05
CA TRP A 118 20.81 7.60 13.04
C TRP A 118 20.15 8.92 13.45
N GLN A 119 20.93 9.99 13.39
CA GLN A 119 20.52 11.33 13.81
C GLN A 119 19.65 12.07 12.78
N ALA A 120 19.57 11.59 11.54
CA ALA A 120 18.84 12.26 10.46
C ALA A 120 17.33 12.38 10.74
N GLY A 121 16.81 13.60 10.86
CA GLY A 121 15.40 13.85 11.16
C GLY A 121 14.45 13.42 10.03
N LEU A 122 13.34 12.76 10.38
CA LEU A 122 12.29 12.39 9.41
C LEU A 122 11.70 13.60 8.65
N PRO A 123 11.49 14.79 9.27
CA PRO A 123 11.06 15.98 8.54
C PRO A 123 12.01 16.37 7.41
N GLU A 124 13.32 16.27 7.65
CA GLU A 124 14.31 16.66 6.66
C GLU A 124 14.39 15.65 5.52
N ILE A 125 14.26 14.35 5.83
CA ILE A 125 14.11 13.30 4.80
C ILE A 125 12.87 13.56 3.94
N ALA A 126 11.74 13.93 4.54
CA ALA A 126 10.54 14.30 3.79
C ALA A 126 10.77 15.57 2.95
N ARG A 127 11.45 16.58 3.51
CA ARG A 127 11.75 17.87 2.85
C ARG A 127 12.53 17.66 1.55
N ILE A 128 13.59 16.85 1.57
CA ILE A 128 14.37 16.55 0.37
C ILE A 128 13.57 15.79 -0.69
N TRP A 129 12.51 15.07 -0.30
CA TRP A 129 11.63 14.35 -1.23
C TRP A 129 10.49 15.21 -1.78
N THR A 130 10.31 16.45 -1.30
CA THR A 130 9.26 17.35 -1.82
C THR A 130 9.49 17.79 -3.26
N LYS A 131 10.75 17.78 -3.74
CA LYS A 131 11.13 18.19 -5.09
C LYS A 131 12.24 17.31 -5.66
N GLY A 132 12.28 17.14 -6.97
CA GLY A 132 13.37 16.48 -7.69
C GLY A 132 13.38 14.95 -7.66
N CYS A 133 12.71 14.32 -6.70
CA CYS A 133 12.54 12.86 -6.66
C CYS A 133 11.25 12.38 -7.34
N ILE A 134 11.16 11.08 -7.65
CA ILE A 134 10.01 10.47 -8.34
C ILE A 134 8.72 10.55 -7.50
N ILE A 135 8.84 10.48 -6.17
CA ILE A 135 7.70 10.46 -5.23
C ILE A 135 7.26 11.85 -4.78
N GLN A 136 7.86 12.92 -5.34
CA GLN A 136 7.50 14.30 -5.03
C GLN A 136 5.99 14.55 -5.19
N SER A 137 5.41 15.27 -4.23
CA SER A 137 3.98 15.51 -4.18
C SER A 137 3.58 16.50 -3.10
N ARG A 138 2.35 17.02 -3.19
CA ARG A 138 1.73 17.82 -2.13
C ARG A 138 1.64 17.07 -0.79
N LEU A 139 1.26 15.79 -0.79
CA LEU A 139 1.25 14.97 0.43
C LEU A 139 2.64 14.91 1.09
N MET A 140 3.72 14.78 0.30
CA MET A 140 5.07 14.78 0.88
C MET A 140 5.40 16.12 1.55
N VAL A 141 4.91 17.24 1.00
CA VAL A 141 5.06 18.57 1.62
C VAL A 141 4.29 18.65 2.94
N GLU A 142 3.05 18.15 2.97
CA GLU A 142 2.21 18.11 4.17
C GLU A 142 2.85 17.26 5.27
N LEU A 143 3.46 16.12 4.91
CA LEU A 143 4.14 15.23 5.85
C LEU A 143 5.36 15.87 6.53
N VAL A 144 5.99 16.90 5.96
CA VAL A 144 7.15 17.57 6.59
C VAL A 144 6.79 18.08 7.98
N GLY A 145 5.64 18.77 8.11
CA GLY A 145 5.19 19.30 9.41
C GLY A 145 4.68 18.19 10.34
N ILE A 146 3.96 17.21 9.80
CA ILE A 146 3.43 16.09 10.60
C ILE A 146 4.58 15.29 11.27
N LEU A 147 5.69 15.13 10.57
CA LEU A 147 6.86 14.38 11.04
C LEU A 147 7.72 15.14 12.07
N GLU A 148 7.38 16.40 12.40
CA GLU A 148 8.05 17.11 13.50
C GLU A 148 7.71 16.48 14.86
N SER A 149 6.59 15.76 14.94
CA SER A 149 6.29 14.84 16.05
C SER A 149 6.94 13.47 15.83
N ASP A 150 7.37 12.83 16.92
CA ASP A 150 7.86 11.45 16.91
C ASP A 150 6.72 10.40 16.87
N ASP A 151 5.46 10.85 17.03
CA ASP A 151 4.30 9.98 16.95
C ASP A 151 4.10 9.37 15.56
N SER A 152 3.26 8.33 15.49
CA SER A 152 2.87 7.77 14.19
C SER A 152 2.13 8.83 13.36
N VAL A 153 2.46 8.94 12.07
CA VAL A 153 1.72 9.76 11.10
C VAL A 153 0.21 9.48 11.15
N LEU A 154 -0.19 8.25 11.45
CA LEU A 154 -1.60 7.85 11.52
C LEU A 154 -2.35 8.40 12.74
N LEU A 155 -1.66 8.93 13.74
CA LEU A 155 -2.24 9.54 14.95
C LEU A 155 -2.37 11.06 14.86
N HIS A 156 -1.79 11.70 13.84
CA HIS A 156 -1.93 13.14 13.67
C HIS A 156 -3.39 13.51 13.31
N ASP A 157 -3.98 14.50 13.98
CA ASP A 157 -5.41 14.84 13.87
C ASP A 157 -5.87 15.08 12.43
N ASP A 158 -5.10 15.85 11.63
CA ASP A 158 -5.41 16.05 10.21
C ASP A 158 -5.43 14.74 9.40
N ILE A 159 -4.50 13.82 9.70
CA ILE A 159 -4.44 12.51 9.06
C ILE A 159 -5.61 11.64 9.49
N VAL A 160 -5.97 11.67 10.78
CA VAL A 160 -7.16 10.98 11.30
C VAL A 160 -8.40 11.46 10.55
N GLY A 161 -8.61 12.76 10.41
CA GLY A 161 -9.75 13.32 9.66
C GLY A 161 -9.76 12.89 8.18
N HIS A 162 -8.60 12.90 7.52
CA HIS A 162 -8.47 12.40 6.14
C HIS A 162 -8.76 10.90 6.01
N LEU A 163 -8.33 10.08 6.95
CA LEU A 163 -8.56 8.64 6.90
C LEU A 163 -10.00 8.28 7.28
N GLN A 164 -10.61 8.97 8.25
CA GLN A 164 -12.02 8.80 8.56
C GLN A 164 -12.92 9.09 7.35
N SER A 165 -12.62 10.15 6.60
CA SER A 165 -13.38 10.52 5.40
C SER A 165 -13.12 9.59 4.20
N SER A 166 -11.90 9.08 4.01
CA SER A 166 -11.54 8.25 2.85
C SER A 166 -11.73 6.73 3.04
N THR A 167 -11.81 6.26 4.29
CA THR A 167 -11.93 4.82 4.59
C THR A 167 -13.20 4.18 4.00
N PRO A 168 -14.40 4.80 4.05
CA PRO A 168 -15.59 4.24 3.42
C PRO A 168 -15.38 4.00 1.92
N ASP A 169 -14.77 4.95 1.21
CA ASP A 169 -14.47 4.84 -0.21
C ASP A 169 -13.39 3.78 -0.50
N LEU A 170 -12.36 3.68 0.35
CA LEU A 170 -11.35 2.62 0.21
C LEU A 170 -11.97 1.22 0.42
N LYS A 171 -12.86 1.06 1.40
CA LYS A 171 -13.62 -0.18 1.61
C LYS A 171 -14.48 -0.52 0.39
N GLN A 172 -15.22 0.46 -0.13
CA GLN A 172 -16.05 0.27 -1.31
C GLN A 172 -15.21 -0.11 -2.54
N LEU A 173 -14.08 0.56 -2.77
CA LEU A 173 -13.16 0.25 -3.85
C LEU A 173 -12.64 -1.19 -3.78
N VAL A 174 -12.13 -1.60 -2.62
CA VAL A 174 -11.59 -2.96 -2.41
C VAL A 174 -12.69 -4.00 -2.58
N ALA A 175 -13.84 -3.82 -1.93
CA ALA A 175 -14.96 -4.74 -2.01
C ALA A 175 -15.46 -4.90 -3.46
N ALA A 176 -15.69 -3.80 -4.17
CA ALA A 176 -16.16 -3.83 -5.54
C ALA A 176 -15.16 -4.50 -6.50
N GLY A 177 -13.85 -4.22 -6.35
CA GLY A 177 -12.83 -4.82 -7.20
C GLY A 177 -12.72 -6.33 -6.99
N LEU A 178 -12.65 -6.78 -5.74
CA LEU A 178 -12.54 -8.20 -5.41
C LEU A 178 -13.81 -8.96 -5.80
N ASP A 179 -14.99 -8.41 -5.53
CA ASP A 179 -16.28 -9.00 -5.94
C ASP A 179 -16.44 -9.10 -7.46
N ALA A 180 -15.85 -8.16 -8.20
CA ALA A 180 -15.84 -8.18 -9.67
C ALA A 180 -14.76 -9.08 -10.27
N GLY A 181 -13.90 -9.71 -9.46
CA GLY A 181 -12.84 -10.61 -9.92
C GLY A 181 -11.55 -9.90 -10.34
N TYR A 182 -11.29 -8.70 -9.83
CA TYR A 182 -10.07 -7.93 -10.08
C TYR A 182 -9.20 -7.84 -8.81
N ALA A 183 -7.91 -8.16 -8.96
CA ALA A 183 -6.95 -8.05 -7.87
C ALA A 183 -6.62 -6.57 -7.57
N LEU A 184 -6.73 -6.18 -6.31
CA LEU A 184 -6.35 -4.86 -5.79
C LEU A 184 -5.36 -5.01 -4.62
N PRO A 185 -4.20 -5.65 -4.80
CA PRO A 185 -3.35 -6.11 -3.70
C PRO A 185 -2.88 -4.97 -2.79
N VAL A 186 -2.39 -3.87 -3.36
CA VAL A 186 -1.88 -2.72 -2.58
C VAL A 186 -3.00 -1.98 -1.84
N PHE A 187 -4.17 -1.80 -2.45
CA PHE A 187 -5.33 -1.19 -1.78
C PHE A 187 -5.85 -2.09 -0.65
N SER A 188 -5.92 -3.40 -0.89
CA SER A 188 -6.33 -4.38 0.12
C SER A 188 -5.36 -4.41 1.29
N ALA A 189 -4.05 -4.39 1.03
CA ALA A 189 -3.03 -4.33 2.07
C ALA A 189 -3.07 -3.04 2.88
N ALA A 190 -3.28 -1.89 2.23
CA ALA A 190 -3.46 -0.62 2.94
C ALA A 190 -4.69 -0.65 3.85
N LEU A 191 -5.83 -1.13 3.33
CA LEU A 191 -7.05 -1.25 4.11
C LEU A 191 -6.89 -2.21 5.30
N ASN A 192 -6.32 -3.39 5.08
CA ASN A 192 -6.08 -4.38 6.15
C ASN A 192 -5.11 -3.85 7.21
N TYR A 193 -4.05 -3.14 6.79
CA TYR A 193 -3.13 -2.49 7.72
C TYR A 193 -3.88 -1.48 8.59
N TYR A 194 -4.67 -0.60 7.98
CA TYR A 194 -5.41 0.44 8.72
C TYR A 194 -6.46 -0.14 9.68
N LEU A 195 -7.21 -1.16 9.24
CA LEU A 195 -8.18 -1.83 10.11
C LEU A 195 -7.50 -2.55 11.28
N GLY A 196 -6.37 -3.20 11.05
CA GLY A 196 -5.59 -3.81 12.13
C GLY A 196 -4.98 -2.77 13.08
N TYR A 197 -4.45 -1.67 12.53
CA TYR A 197 -3.87 -0.57 13.30
C TYR A 197 -4.90 0.11 14.22
N THR A 198 -6.16 0.18 13.79
CA THR A 198 -7.26 0.81 14.54
C THR A 198 -8.02 -0.17 15.46
N GLN A 199 -7.53 -1.39 15.61
CA GLN A 199 -8.14 -2.43 16.44
C GLN A 199 -7.25 -2.74 17.65
N GLY A 200 -7.59 -2.18 18.82
CA GLY A 200 -6.79 -2.33 20.05
C GLY A 200 -6.67 -3.76 20.58
N GLN A 201 -7.62 -4.64 20.25
CA GLN A 201 -7.57 -6.07 20.57
C GLN A 201 -7.61 -6.90 19.30
N SER A 202 -6.50 -7.55 18.95
CA SER A 202 -6.37 -8.34 17.72
C SER A 202 -6.60 -9.84 18.01
N PRO A 203 -6.88 -10.66 16.97
CA PRO A 203 -6.97 -12.12 17.12
C PRO A 203 -5.60 -12.80 17.37
N ALA A 204 -4.53 -12.04 17.64
CA ALA A 204 -3.21 -12.58 17.96
C ALA A 204 -3.20 -13.37 19.28
N ASN A 205 -4.20 -13.19 20.14
CA ASN A 205 -4.40 -14.04 21.33
C ASN A 205 -4.54 -15.53 20.96
N LEU A 206 -5.24 -15.87 19.87
CA LEU A 206 -5.36 -17.25 19.39
C LEU A 206 -4.03 -17.76 18.84
N ILE A 207 -3.26 -16.92 18.13
CA ILE A 207 -1.92 -17.26 17.64
C ILE A 207 -1.01 -17.60 18.83
N GLN A 208 -1.02 -16.77 19.88
CA GLN A 208 -0.25 -17.00 21.10
C GLN A 208 -0.65 -18.29 21.80
N ALA A 209 -1.95 -18.56 21.94
CA ALA A 209 -2.46 -19.79 22.55
C ALA A 209 -2.06 -21.04 21.75
N GLN A 210 -2.12 -20.99 20.41
CA GLN A 210 -1.66 -22.08 19.55
C GLN A 210 -0.16 -22.35 19.74
N ARG A 211 0.67 -21.30 19.70
CA ARG A 211 2.13 -21.40 19.91
C ARG A 211 2.48 -21.99 21.26
N ASN A 212 1.74 -21.61 22.30
CA ASN A 212 1.89 -22.23 23.61
C ASN A 212 1.50 -23.72 23.59
N HIS A 213 0.37 -24.07 22.97
CA HIS A 213 -0.15 -25.43 22.95
C HIS A 213 0.79 -26.44 22.26
N PHE A 214 1.32 -26.13 21.06
CA PHE A 214 2.16 -27.09 20.31
C PHE A 214 3.65 -27.01 20.66
N GLY A 215 4.10 -25.91 21.29
CA GLY A 215 5.54 -25.61 21.43
C GLY A 215 5.97 -25.04 22.77
N ASN A 216 5.08 -24.95 23.76
CA ASN A 216 5.34 -24.36 25.08
C ASN A 216 5.93 -22.93 25.01
N HIS A 217 5.63 -22.17 23.95
CA HIS A 217 6.04 -20.77 23.87
C HIS A 217 5.33 -19.93 24.94
N PRO A 218 6.04 -19.03 25.64
CA PRO A 218 5.43 -18.16 26.64
C PRO A 218 4.46 -17.15 26.00
N PHE A 219 3.47 -16.72 26.77
CA PHE A 219 2.52 -15.67 26.42
C PHE A 219 2.17 -14.85 27.66
N GLU A 220 1.68 -13.63 27.43
CA GLU A 220 1.24 -12.72 28.48
C GLU A 220 -0.30 -12.74 28.59
N ARG A 221 -0.81 -12.41 29.77
CA ARG A 221 -2.25 -12.27 30.03
C ARG A 221 -2.66 -10.81 30.04
N ILE A 222 -3.97 -10.56 30.01
CA ILE A 222 -4.55 -9.20 30.04
C ILE A 222 -4.74 -8.67 31.48
N ASP A 223 -4.52 -9.52 32.49
CA ASP A 223 -4.69 -9.29 33.92
C ASP A 223 -3.35 -9.43 34.68
#